data_AF-A0A398BJH0-F1
#
_entry.id   AF-A0A398BJH0-F1
#
_cell.length_a   1.000
_cell.length_b   1.000
_cell.length_c   1.000
_cell.angle_alpha   90.00
_cell.angle_beta   90.00
_cell.angle_gamma   90.00
#
_symmetry.space_group_name_H-M   'P 1'
#
loop_
_entity.id
_entity.type
_entity.pdbx_description
1 polymer ?
#
loop_
_entity_poly.entity_id
_entity_poly.type
_entity_poly.pdbx_seq_one_letter_code
_entity_poly.pdbx_strand_id
1 'polypeptide(L)'
;MALFTAFLGTLPRLLEDERDLCGYSGQDPAVDLWIRAADASLAATKAACAAVLAATAVGEANRSVQRVAQLFMDVIESADPEEVADLRANARLRRWAYRVPGEIAGAHQVNLQVDMALDGLESWLALEDPFDARAQAWAEPGLDCDAGPALSA
;
A
#
# COMPACT_ATOMS: atom_id res chain seq x y z
N MET A 1 -1.66 -11.86 -18.99
CA MET A 1 -0.96 -12.49 -17.83
C MET A 1 0.48 -12.04 -17.63
N ALA A 2 1.36 -12.06 -18.64
CA ALA A 2 2.76 -11.63 -18.47
C ALA A 2 2.90 -10.21 -17.87
N LEU A 3 2.07 -9.26 -18.32
CA LEU A 3 2.06 -7.89 -17.77
C LEU A 3 1.69 -7.84 -16.29
N PHE A 4 0.71 -8.64 -15.86
CA PHE A 4 0.33 -8.70 -14.45
C PHE A 4 1.41 -9.37 -13.59
N THR A 5 2.11 -10.35 -14.15
CA THR A 5 3.29 -10.95 -13.48
C THR A 5 4.44 -9.95 -13.38
N ALA A 6 4.66 -9.11 -14.40
CA ALA A 6 5.63 -8.02 -14.34
C ALA A 6 5.27 -6.98 -13.28
N PHE A 7 3.99 -6.61 -13.18
CA PHE A 7 3.46 -5.78 -12.10
C PHE A 7 3.71 -6.40 -10.72
N LEU A 8 3.38 -7.67 -10.51
CA LEU A 8 3.69 -8.36 -9.24
C LEU A 8 5.18 -8.34 -8.91
N GLY A 9 6.04 -8.37 -9.93
CA GLY A 9 7.49 -8.26 -9.78
C GLY A 9 7.97 -6.91 -9.26
N THR A 10 7.18 -5.83 -9.32
CA THR A 10 7.57 -4.52 -8.79
C THR A 10 7.27 -4.38 -7.29
N LEU A 11 6.27 -5.10 -6.77
CA LEU A 11 5.78 -4.94 -5.40
C LEU A 11 6.84 -5.17 -4.31
N PRO A 12 7.74 -6.18 -4.40
CA PRO A 12 8.75 -6.38 -3.37
C PRO A 12 9.69 -5.17 -3.23
N ARG A 13 10.05 -4.54 -4.36
CA ARG A 13 10.94 -3.39 -4.37
C ARG A 13 10.24 -2.14 -3.83
N LEU A 14 8.98 -1.93 -4.23
CA LEU A 14 8.14 -0.88 -3.66
C LEU A 14 8.07 -0.98 -2.13
N LEU A 15 7.72 -2.16 -1.61
CA LEU A 15 7.61 -2.39 -0.16
C LEU A 15 8.93 -2.18 0.58
N GLU A 16 10.06 -2.55 -0.02
CA GLU A 16 11.39 -2.34 0.55
C GLU A 16 11.75 -0.86 0.62
N ASP A 17 11.64 -0.14 -0.50
CA ASP A 17 12.00 1.27 -0.60
C ASP A 17 11.08 2.15 0.28
N GLU A 18 9.78 1.85 0.34
CA GLU A 18 8.81 2.55 1.19
C GLU A 18 9.06 2.28 2.68
N ARG A 19 9.41 1.05 3.06
CA ARG A 19 9.74 0.73 4.46
C ARG A 19 11.01 1.43 4.91
N ASP A 20 12.01 1.51 4.04
CA ASP A 20 13.27 2.22 4.33
C ASP A 20 13.00 3.73 4.55
N LEU A 21 12.07 4.31 3.78
CA LEU A 21 11.60 5.68 3.99
C LEU A 21 10.84 5.84 5.32
N CYS A 22 9.89 4.95 5.62
CA CYS A 22 9.14 5.00 6.88
C CYS A 22 10.04 4.87 8.12
N GLY A 23 11.16 4.15 8.05
CA GLY A 23 12.08 3.95 9.18
C GLY A 23 12.94 5.17 9.57
N TYR A 24 12.80 6.30 8.87
CA TYR A 24 13.65 7.48 9.02
C TYR A 24 13.41 8.26 10.33
N SER A 25 14.49 8.75 10.96
CA SER A 25 14.46 9.51 12.23
C SER A 25 14.98 10.95 12.15
N GLY A 26 15.02 11.57 10.96
CA GLY A 26 15.19 13.02 10.84
C GLY A 26 16.60 13.57 10.68
N GLN A 27 17.66 12.74 10.74
CA GLN A 27 19.06 13.24 10.72
C GLN A 27 20.02 12.52 9.75
N ASP A 28 19.52 11.68 8.83
CA ASP A 28 20.37 10.99 7.84
C ASP A 28 20.53 11.81 6.54
N PRO A 29 21.75 12.20 6.13
CA PRO A 29 21.99 12.85 4.83
C PRO A 29 21.66 11.96 3.61
N ALA A 30 21.35 10.67 3.80
CA ALA A 30 20.85 9.77 2.77
C ALA A 30 19.33 9.83 2.52
N VAL A 31 18.57 10.68 3.24
CA VAL A 31 17.10 10.74 3.09
C VAL A 31 16.68 11.05 1.65
N ASP A 32 17.43 11.90 0.95
CA ASP A 32 17.19 12.23 -0.47
C ASP A 32 17.34 11.00 -1.37
N LEU A 33 18.22 10.05 -1.01
CA LEU A 33 18.39 8.81 -1.75
C LEU A 33 17.23 7.85 -1.51
N TRP A 34 16.71 7.78 -0.28
CA TRP A 34 15.55 6.94 0.06
C TRP A 34 14.27 7.49 -0.56
N ILE A 35 14.03 8.80 -0.51
CA ILE A 35 12.91 9.45 -1.20
C ILE A 35 12.97 9.14 -2.71
N ARG A 36 14.15 9.33 -3.35
CA ARG A 36 14.31 9.02 -4.77
C ARG A 36 14.09 7.55 -5.10
N ALA A 37 14.49 6.64 -4.21
CA ALA A 37 14.28 5.20 -4.39
C ALA A 37 12.79 4.85 -4.28
N ALA A 38 12.10 5.35 -3.26
CA ALA A 38 10.66 5.19 -3.08
C ALA A 38 9.90 5.74 -4.29
N ASP A 39 10.18 7.00 -4.71
CA ASP A 39 9.58 7.63 -5.90
C ASP A 39 9.79 6.78 -7.17
N ALA A 40 11.00 6.27 -7.38
CA ALA A 40 11.33 5.46 -8.55
C ALA A 40 10.58 4.12 -8.55
N SER A 41 10.48 3.46 -7.39
CA SER A 41 9.77 2.19 -7.24
C SER A 41 8.25 2.34 -7.38
N LEU A 42 7.70 3.46 -6.88
CA LEU A 42 6.29 3.85 -7.05
C LEU A 42 5.98 4.13 -8.52
N ALA A 43 6.83 4.92 -9.20
CA ALA A 43 6.70 5.19 -10.63
C ALA A 43 6.78 3.92 -11.49
N ALA A 44 7.67 2.98 -11.14
CA ALA A 44 7.77 1.69 -11.82
C ALA A 44 6.50 0.83 -11.64
N THR A 45 5.96 0.79 -10.42
CA THR A 45 4.70 0.08 -10.12
C THR A 45 3.53 0.70 -10.87
N LYS A 46 3.43 2.04 -10.86
CA LYS A 46 2.43 2.79 -11.63
C LYS A 46 2.50 2.49 -13.13
N ALA A 47 3.71 2.49 -13.70
CA ALA A 47 3.91 2.17 -15.11
C ALA A 47 3.49 0.73 -15.44
N ALA A 48 3.77 -0.23 -14.56
CA ALA A 48 3.34 -1.62 -14.74
C ALA A 48 1.81 -1.77 -14.66
N CYS A 49 1.13 -1.07 -13.74
CA CYS A 49 -0.33 -1.00 -13.69
C CYS A 49 -0.91 -0.42 -14.98
N ALA A 50 -0.36 0.71 -15.45
CA ALA A 50 -0.79 1.33 -16.70
C ALA A 50 -0.65 0.38 -17.91
N ALA A 51 0.43 -0.43 -17.96
CA ALA A 51 0.60 -1.43 -19.00
C ALA A 51 -0.47 -2.55 -18.93
N VAL A 52 -0.84 -3.00 -17.72
CA VAL A 52 -1.93 -3.98 -17.53
C VAL A 52 -3.28 -3.42 -17.99
N LEU A 53 -3.56 -2.15 -17.68
CA LEU A 53 -4.80 -1.46 -18.05
C LEU A 53 -4.88 -1.18 -19.56
N ALA A 54 -3.75 -0.86 -20.20
CA ALA A 54 -3.69 -0.62 -21.65
C ALA A 54 -3.89 -1.89 -22.49
N ALA A 55 -3.68 -3.08 -21.93
CA ALA A 55 -3.90 -4.33 -22.62
C ALA A 55 -5.40 -4.58 -22.89
N THR A 56 -5.74 -5.17 -24.03
CA THR A 56 -7.14 -5.55 -24.30
C THR A 56 -7.57 -6.69 -23.37
N ALA A 57 -8.59 -6.46 -22.54
CA ALA A 57 -9.14 -7.52 -21.70
C ALA A 57 -10.11 -8.42 -22.45
N VAL A 58 -9.64 -9.63 -22.76
CA VAL A 58 -10.48 -10.71 -23.28
C VAL A 58 -10.69 -11.75 -22.18
N GLY A 59 -11.94 -11.92 -21.73
CA GLY A 59 -12.31 -12.91 -20.71
C GLY A 59 -12.19 -12.42 -19.25
N GLU A 60 -12.76 -13.21 -18.34
CA GLU A 60 -12.93 -12.82 -16.92
C GLU A 60 -11.60 -12.71 -16.17
N ALA A 61 -10.63 -13.58 -16.49
CA ALA A 61 -9.30 -13.53 -15.89
C ALA A 61 -8.59 -12.20 -16.17
N ASN A 62 -8.64 -11.71 -17.41
CA ASN A 62 -8.03 -10.43 -17.76
C ASN A 62 -8.77 -9.25 -17.12
N ARG A 63 -10.10 -9.31 -17.00
CA ARG A 63 -10.88 -8.29 -16.29
C ARG A 63 -10.60 -8.26 -14.79
N SER A 64 -10.38 -9.43 -14.18
CA SER A 64 -10.01 -9.54 -12.77
C SER A 64 -8.68 -8.84 -12.49
N VAL A 65 -7.62 -9.16 -13.25
CA VAL A 65 -6.31 -8.52 -13.05
C VAL A 65 -6.31 -7.01 -13.37
N GLN A 66 -7.13 -6.57 -14.33
CA GLN A 66 -7.30 -5.14 -14.59
C GLN A 66 -8.01 -4.40 -13.45
N ARG A 67 -9.00 -5.01 -12.80
CA ARG A 67 -9.64 -4.42 -11.61
C ARG A 67 -8.64 -4.24 -10.46
N VAL A 68 -7.72 -5.19 -10.29
CA VAL A 68 -6.63 -5.05 -9.30
C VAL A 68 -5.65 -3.94 -9.71
N ALA A 69 -5.22 -3.90 -10.97
CA ALA A 69 -4.33 -2.83 -11.45
C ALA A 69 -4.98 -1.44 -11.32
N GLN A 70 -6.29 -1.34 -11.56
CA GLN A 70 -7.05 -0.10 -11.37
C GLN A 70 -7.07 0.31 -9.89
N LEU A 71 -7.36 -0.61 -8.97
CA LEU A 71 -7.31 -0.34 -7.53
C LEU A 71 -5.95 0.24 -7.11
N PHE A 72 -4.85 -0.32 -7.62
CA PHE A 72 -3.51 0.21 -7.36
C PHE A 72 -3.33 1.62 -7.93
N MET A 73 -3.80 1.89 -9.16
CA MET A 73 -3.74 3.23 -9.74
C MET A 73 -4.53 4.23 -8.91
N ASP A 74 -5.75 3.88 -8.51
CA ASP A 74 -6.62 4.73 -7.70
C ASP A 74 -5.94 5.09 -6.36
N VAL A 75 -5.30 4.11 -5.70
CA VAL A 75 -4.53 4.35 -4.46
C VAL A 75 -3.30 5.22 -4.71
N ILE A 76 -2.52 4.94 -5.77
CA ILE A 76 -1.29 5.70 -6.09
C ILE A 76 -1.60 7.16 -6.46
N GLU A 77 -2.73 7.41 -7.10
CA GLU A 77 -3.11 8.74 -7.61
C GLU A 77 -3.95 9.55 -6.63
N SER A 78 -4.53 8.92 -5.61
CA SER A 78 -5.27 9.63 -4.59
C SER A 78 -4.34 10.41 -3.68
N ALA A 79 -4.70 11.67 -3.46
CA ALA A 79 -4.07 12.54 -2.46
C ALA A 79 -4.93 12.65 -1.18
N ASP A 80 -6.05 11.91 -1.12
CA ASP A 80 -7.01 11.94 -0.01
C ASP A 80 -6.85 10.68 0.86
N PRO A 81 -6.41 10.80 2.12
CA PRO A 81 -6.24 9.66 3.01
C PRO A 81 -7.57 8.95 3.34
N GLU A 82 -8.70 9.66 3.33
CA GLU A 82 -10.02 9.03 3.55
C GLU A 82 -10.41 8.14 2.36
N GLU A 83 -10.16 8.61 1.13
CA GLU A 83 -10.37 7.83 -0.09
C GLU A 83 -9.50 6.56 -0.10
N VAL A 84 -8.21 6.68 0.27
CA VAL A 84 -7.30 5.53 0.36
C VAL A 84 -7.77 4.53 1.43
N ALA A 85 -8.23 5.02 2.59
CA ALA A 85 -8.79 4.16 3.64
C ALA A 85 -10.04 3.41 3.18
N ASP A 86 -10.93 4.07 2.44
CA ASP A 86 -12.13 3.47 1.86
C ASP A 86 -11.79 2.43 0.79
N LEU A 87 -10.82 2.72 -0.09
CA LEU A 87 -10.33 1.77 -1.10
C LEU A 87 -9.74 0.52 -0.43
N ARG A 88 -8.91 0.69 0.62
CA ARG A 88 -8.36 -0.41 1.42
C ARG A 88 -9.44 -1.24 2.10
N ALA A 89 -10.42 -0.59 2.74
CA ALA A 89 -11.52 -1.25 3.42
C ALA A 89 -12.37 -2.06 2.43
N ASN A 90 -12.67 -1.49 1.26
CA ASN A 90 -13.38 -2.18 0.18
C ASN A 90 -12.60 -3.39 -0.33
N ALA A 91 -11.30 -3.27 -0.56
CA ALA A 91 -10.45 -4.36 -1.00
C ALA A 91 -10.41 -5.52 0.01
N ARG A 92 -10.35 -5.21 1.31
CA ARG A 92 -10.42 -6.19 2.41
C ARG A 92 -11.77 -6.90 2.48
N LEU A 93 -12.87 -6.14 2.56
CA LEU A 93 -14.22 -6.68 2.76
C LEU A 93 -14.75 -7.41 1.52
N ARG A 94 -14.40 -6.93 0.33
CA ARG A 94 -14.92 -7.43 -0.95
C ARG A 94 -13.83 -8.14 -1.75
N ARG A 95 -12.89 -8.79 -1.09
CA ARG A 95 -11.80 -9.54 -1.74
C ARG A 95 -12.29 -10.52 -2.81
N TRP A 96 -13.44 -11.16 -2.57
CA TRP A 96 -14.09 -12.05 -3.52
C TRP A 96 -14.45 -11.38 -4.85
N ALA A 97 -14.71 -10.06 -4.86
CA ALA A 97 -15.08 -9.32 -6.05
C ALA A 97 -13.93 -9.20 -7.06
N TYR A 98 -12.68 -9.35 -6.62
CA TYR A 98 -11.51 -9.34 -7.49
C TYR A 98 -11.16 -10.71 -8.05
N ARG A 99 -11.73 -11.80 -7.50
CA ARG A 99 -11.42 -13.16 -7.91
C ARG A 99 -12.24 -13.61 -9.11
N VAL A 100 -11.67 -14.55 -9.85
CA VAL A 100 -12.30 -15.27 -10.95
C VAL A 100 -13.06 -16.48 -10.39
N PRO A 101 -14.29 -16.77 -10.87
CA PRO A 101 -14.99 -18.01 -10.55
C PRO A 101 -14.14 -19.27 -10.81
N GLY A 102 -14.19 -20.24 -9.88
CA GLY A 102 -13.33 -21.44 -9.93
C GLY A 102 -13.56 -22.37 -11.13
N GLU A 103 -14.69 -22.23 -11.80
CA GLU A 103 -15.07 -23.00 -13.00
C GLU A 103 -14.28 -22.58 -14.25
N ILE A 104 -13.61 -21.42 -14.21
CA ILE A 104 -12.84 -20.90 -15.33
C ILE A 104 -11.47 -21.56 -15.38
N ALA A 105 -11.06 -22.01 -16.58
CA ALA A 105 -9.74 -22.59 -16.79
C ALA A 105 -8.63 -21.61 -16.35
N GLY A 106 -7.74 -22.07 -15.47
CA GLY A 106 -6.65 -21.26 -14.92
C GLY A 106 -7.07 -20.30 -13.78
N ALA A 107 -8.32 -20.33 -13.32
CA ALA A 107 -8.81 -19.46 -12.24
C ALA A 107 -7.97 -19.56 -10.97
N HIS A 108 -7.49 -20.76 -10.61
CA HIS A 108 -6.65 -20.95 -9.43
C HIS A 108 -5.35 -20.13 -9.50
N GLN A 109 -4.62 -20.21 -10.61
CA GLN A 109 -3.37 -19.47 -10.80
C GLN A 109 -3.60 -17.96 -10.81
N VAL A 110 -4.68 -17.51 -11.47
CA VAL A 110 -5.05 -16.08 -11.52
C VAL A 110 -5.42 -15.58 -10.12
N ASN A 111 -6.22 -16.33 -9.38
CA ASN A 111 -6.64 -15.96 -8.03
C ASN A 111 -5.46 -15.90 -7.05
N LEU A 112 -4.46 -16.78 -7.17
CA LEU A 112 -3.22 -16.68 -6.40
C LEU A 112 -2.47 -15.37 -6.68
N GLN A 113 -2.39 -14.96 -7.95
CA GLN A 113 -1.75 -13.71 -8.34
C GLN A 113 -2.54 -12.48 -7.86
N VAL A 114 -3.86 -12.52 -7.98
CA VAL A 114 -4.76 -11.48 -7.44
C VAL A 114 -4.59 -11.35 -5.93
N ASP A 115 -4.58 -12.48 -5.22
CA ASP A 115 -4.43 -12.49 -3.78
C ASP A 115 -3.06 -11.92 -3.36
N MET A 116 -1.98 -12.31 -4.04
CA MET A 116 -0.64 -11.77 -3.80
C MET A 116 -0.58 -10.25 -4.00
N ALA A 117 -1.23 -9.71 -5.03
CA ALA A 117 -1.30 -8.27 -5.25
C ALA A 117 -2.06 -7.56 -4.12
N LEU A 118 -3.21 -8.10 -3.71
CA LEU A 118 -4.02 -7.51 -2.65
C LEU A 118 -3.33 -7.57 -1.28
N ASP A 119 -2.55 -8.61 -1.01
CA ASP A 119 -1.72 -8.71 0.20
C ASP A 119 -0.53 -7.73 0.15
N GLY A 120 0.04 -7.51 -1.03
CA GLY A 120 1.06 -6.49 -1.25
C GLY A 120 0.51 -5.08 -1.02
N LEU A 121 -0.69 -4.77 -1.54
CA LEU A 121 -1.38 -3.50 -1.29
C LEU A 121 -1.60 -3.27 0.21
N GLU A 122 -2.10 -4.29 0.90
CA GLU A 122 -2.35 -4.25 2.33
C GLU A 122 -1.07 -4.02 3.13
N SER A 123 0.02 -4.66 2.74
CA SER A 123 1.33 -4.49 3.37
C SER A 123 1.87 -3.07 3.16
N TRP A 124 1.73 -2.53 1.95
CA TRP A 124 2.18 -1.17 1.60
C TRP A 124 1.42 -0.13 2.41
N LEU A 125 0.08 -0.21 2.44
CA LEU A 125 -0.77 0.70 3.21
C LEU A 125 -0.67 0.52 4.73
N ALA A 126 -0.01 -0.54 5.22
CA ALA A 126 0.29 -0.72 6.63
C ALA A 126 1.61 -0.06 7.05
N LEU A 127 2.46 0.37 6.11
CA LEU A 127 3.75 0.99 6.42
C LEU A 127 3.61 2.40 7.05
N GLU A 128 2.50 3.10 6.82
CA GLU A 128 2.26 4.47 7.33
C GLU A 128 1.98 4.56 8.84
N ASP A 129 1.85 3.47 9.56
CA ASP A 129 1.32 3.51 10.94
C ASP A 129 2.34 3.69 12.11
N PRO A 130 3.66 3.40 12.03
CA PRO A 130 4.47 3.34 13.26
C PRO A 130 4.96 4.71 13.76
N PHE A 131 5.08 5.73 12.90
CA PHE A 131 5.57 7.06 13.29
C PHE A 131 4.44 8.03 13.61
N ASP A 132 3.32 8.00 12.89
CA ASP A 132 2.14 8.76 13.27
C ASP A 132 1.49 8.20 14.56
N ALA A 133 1.46 6.88 14.75
CA ALA A 133 0.99 6.31 16.01
C ALA A 133 1.94 6.60 17.19
N ARG A 134 3.27 6.63 16.98
CA ARG A 134 4.23 7.05 18.03
C ARG A 134 4.21 8.54 18.30
N ALA A 135 4.10 9.37 17.25
CA ALA A 135 3.97 10.81 17.38
C ALA A 135 2.65 11.17 18.06
N GLN A 136 1.53 10.49 17.77
CA GLN A 136 0.29 10.60 18.54
C GLN A 136 0.44 10.12 19.98
N ALA A 137 1.11 8.98 20.22
CA ALA A 137 1.37 8.48 21.58
C ALA A 137 2.28 9.41 22.40
N TRP A 138 3.13 10.22 21.75
CA TRP A 138 3.95 11.25 22.40
C TRP A 138 3.29 12.63 22.43
N ALA A 139 2.26 12.85 21.61
CA ALA A 139 1.45 14.06 21.58
C ALA A 139 0.27 14.02 22.55
N GLU A 140 0.03 12.91 23.27
CA GLU A 140 -0.84 12.89 24.43
C GLU A 140 -0.31 13.87 25.50
N PRO A 141 -1.03 14.96 25.83
CA PRO A 141 -0.62 15.86 26.89
C PRO A 141 -1.15 15.34 28.23
N GLY A 142 -0.23 15.09 29.17
CA GLY A 142 -0.53 15.23 30.60
C GLY A 142 -0.37 13.99 31.46
N LEU A 143 0.86 13.64 31.82
CA LEU A 143 1.11 13.37 33.23
C LEU A 143 1.09 14.72 33.93
N ASP A 144 -0.01 15.03 34.60
CA ASP A 144 -0.08 16.12 35.59
C ASP A 144 1.02 15.88 36.63
N CYS A 145 2.15 16.53 36.42
CA CYS A 145 3.15 16.74 37.45
C CYS A 145 2.64 17.82 38.40
N ASP A 146 1.57 17.54 39.15
CA ASP A 146 1.15 18.39 40.27
C ASP A 146 1.23 17.60 41.58
N ALA A 147 2.37 17.74 42.25
CA ALA A 147 2.53 17.55 43.69
C ALA A 147 3.85 18.18 44.15
N GLY A 148 3.99 19.49 43.99
CA GLY A 148 4.94 20.26 44.79
C GLY A 148 4.44 20.31 46.25
N PRO A 149 5.29 20.07 47.27
CA PRO A 149 4.81 20.02 48.65
C PRO A 149 4.41 21.42 49.12
N ALA A 150 3.20 21.52 49.69
CA ALA A 150 2.72 22.72 50.36
C ALA A 150 3.61 23.04 51.56
N LEU A 151 4.38 24.13 51.48
CA LEU A 151 5.03 24.74 52.64
C LEU A 151 3.96 25.51 53.43
N SER A 152 3.59 24.96 54.59
CA SER A 152 2.80 25.67 55.60
C SER A 152 3.70 26.64 56.38
N ALA A 153 3.30 27.90 56.46
CA ALA A 153 3.82 28.90 57.41
C ALA A 153 2.63 29.56 58.12
#